data_AF-W2T1X6-F1
#
_entry.id   AF-W2T1X6-F1
#
_cell.length_a   1.000
_cell.length_b   1.000
_cell.length_c   1.000
_cell.angle_alpha   90.00
_cell.angle_beta   90.00
_cell.angle_gamma   90.00
#
_symmetry.space_group_name_H-M   'P 1'
#
loop_
_entity.id
_entity.type
_entity.pdbx_description
1 polymer ?
#
loop_
_entity_poly.entity_id
_entity_poly.type
_entity_poly.pdbx_seq_one_letter_code
_entity_poly.pdbx_strand_id
1 'polypeptide(L)'
;MTYILTILIGLFIHSFITIPSLYVIITRKNPLNIFKYMMEGGIAALGTSSSGAALPLSINGLEQLGGVDERVVRFVLPLGATINMDGCALYEAVAVIFIAQINSVHLGFEQIVTVRNEDHPWEMFSSQIKSPKLF
;
A
#
# COMPACT_ATOMS: atom_id res chain seq x y z
N MET A 1 16.64 5.86 14.81
CA MET A 1 16.90 4.66 13.97
C MET A 1 15.82 3.59 14.09
N THR A 2 15.33 3.28 15.30
CA THR A 2 14.32 2.23 15.52
C THR A 2 13.00 2.47 14.77
N TYR A 3 12.49 3.71 14.72
CA TYR A 3 11.26 4.08 14.01
C TYR A 3 11.23 3.65 12.53
N ILE A 4 12.25 4.06 11.76
CA ILE A 4 12.35 3.75 10.32
C ILE A 4 12.46 2.24 10.11
N LEU A 5 13.24 1.55 10.96
CA LEU A 5 13.37 0.09 10.90
C LEU A 5 12.03 -0.61 11.15
N THR A 6 11.23 -0.14 12.11
CA THR A 6 9.89 -0.69 12.39
C THR A 6 8.98 -0.58 11.17
N ILE A 7 8.97 0.58 10.50
CA ILE A 7 8.18 0.79 9.28
C ILE A 7 8.64 -0.14 8.16
N LEU A 8 9.95 -0.19 7.89
CA LEU A 8 10.50 -1.03 6.81
C LEU A 8 10.22 -2.51 7.04
N ILE A 9 10.35 -3.00 8.27
CA ILE A 9 10.03 -4.39 8.62
C ILE A 9 8.53 -4.65 8.44
N GLY A 10 7.67 -3.73 8.89
CA GLY A 10 6.22 -3.84 8.72
C GLY A 10 5.81 -3.91 7.26
N LEU A 11 6.33 -3.01 6.42
CA LEU A 11 6.08 -3.00 4.97
C LEU A 11 6.61 -4.26 4.30
N PHE A 12 7.77 -4.77 4.72
CA PHE A 12 8.34 -6.00 4.19
C PHE A 12 7.47 -7.21 4.51
N ILE A 13 7.04 -7.36 5.78
CA ILE A 13 6.13 -8.43 6.20
C ILE A 13 4.80 -8.33 5.44
N HIS A 14 4.22 -7.13 5.32
CA HIS A 14 2.96 -6.95 4.61
C HIS A 14 3.08 -7.33 3.12
N SER A 15 4.11 -6.82 2.45
CA SER A 15 4.32 -7.01 1.00
C SER A 15 4.72 -8.44 0.64
N PHE A 16 5.54 -9.10 1.44
CA PHE A 16 6.11 -10.41 1.09
C PHE A 16 5.50 -11.60 1.85
N ILE A 17 4.76 -11.36 2.93
CA ILE A 17 4.13 -12.42 3.73
C ILE A 17 2.61 -12.27 3.68
N THR A 18 2.05 -11.15 4.13
CA THR A 18 0.59 -10.98 4.29
C THR A 18 -0.14 -11.06 2.94
N ILE A 19 0.22 -10.21 1.98
CA ILE A 19 -0.43 -10.14 0.67
C ILE A 19 -0.24 -11.43 -0.14
N PRO A 20 0.97 -12.02 -0.25
CA PRO A 20 1.16 -13.29 -0.96
C PRO A 20 0.41 -14.46 -0.31
N SER A 21 0.35 -14.51 1.02
CA SER A 21 -0.40 -15.54 1.74
C SER A 21 -1.90 -15.42 1.44
N LEU A 22 -2.45 -14.21 1.48
CA LEU A 22 -3.85 -13.96 1.15
C LEU A 22 -4.15 -14.37 -0.31
N TYR A 23 -3.27 -14.02 -1.24
CA TYR A 23 -3.38 -14.42 -2.64
C TYR A 23 -3.40 -15.95 -2.80
N VAL A 24 -2.52 -16.68 -2.14
CA VAL A 24 -2.47 -18.15 -2.18
C VAL A 24 -3.73 -18.76 -1.57
N ILE A 25 -4.21 -18.24 -0.44
CA ILE A 25 -5.40 -18.77 0.23
C ILE A 25 -6.64 -18.66 -0.67
N ILE A 26 -6.80 -17.52 -1.35
CA ILE A 26 -7.97 -17.24 -2.20
C ILE A 26 -7.86 -17.92 -3.57
N THR A 27 -6.72 -17.75 -4.25
CA THR A 27 -6.57 -18.17 -5.65
C THR A 27 -5.97 -19.55 -5.82
N ARG A 28 -5.27 -20.06 -4.79
CA ARG A 28 -4.45 -21.27 -4.81
C ARG A 28 -3.40 -21.30 -5.93
N LYS A 29 -2.96 -20.13 -6.39
CA LYS A 29 -1.92 -19.96 -7.42
C LYS A 29 -0.60 -19.50 -6.80
N ASN A 30 0.49 -19.70 -7.54
CA ASN A 30 1.81 -19.22 -7.13
C ASN A 30 1.87 -17.67 -7.15
N PRO A 31 2.15 -17.00 -6.02
CA PRO A 31 2.19 -15.54 -5.95
C PRO A 31 3.39 -14.93 -6.70
N LEU A 32 4.47 -15.70 -6.91
CA LEU A 32 5.65 -15.24 -7.63
C LEU A 32 5.35 -14.84 -9.07
N ASN A 33 4.33 -15.44 -9.67
CA ASN A 33 3.89 -15.08 -11.03
C ASN A 33 3.38 -13.63 -11.06
N ILE A 34 2.53 -13.24 -10.10
CA ILE A 34 2.00 -11.88 -10.01
C ILE A 34 3.12 -10.86 -9.77
N PHE A 35 4.06 -11.17 -8.86
CA PHE A 35 5.22 -10.31 -8.65
C PHE A 35 6.04 -10.10 -9.93
N LYS A 36 6.24 -11.17 -10.71
CA LYS A 36 6.96 -11.09 -11.98
C LYS A 36 6.24 -10.19 -12.98
N TYR A 37 4.91 -10.32 -13.09
CA TYR A 37 4.12 -9.51 -14.02
C TYR A 37 4.11 -8.03 -13.63
N MET A 38 4.14 -7.70 -12.34
CA MET A 38 4.09 -6.32 -11.85
C MET A 38 5.46 -5.71 -11.55
N MET A 39 6.56 -6.40 -11.86
CA MET A 39 7.91 -6.02 -11.44
C MET A 39 8.34 -4.64 -11.96
N GLU A 40 8.05 -4.32 -13.23
CA GLU A 40 8.34 -3.01 -13.81
C GLU A 40 7.60 -1.88 -13.10
N GLY A 41 6.30 -2.08 -12.82
CA GLY A 41 5.50 -1.16 -12.02
C GLY A 41 6.06 -0.98 -10.61
N GLY A 42 6.48 -2.07 -9.96
CA GLY A 42 7.12 -2.03 -8.64
C GLY A 42 8.43 -1.23 -8.62
N ILE A 43 9.30 -1.43 -9.62
CA ILE A 43 10.56 -0.69 -9.75
C ILE A 43 10.28 0.80 -9.99
N ALA A 44 9.32 1.13 -10.86
CA ALA A 44 8.93 2.50 -11.11
C ALA A 44 8.34 3.17 -9.87
N ALA A 45 7.48 2.46 -9.12
CA ALA A 45 6.92 2.94 -7.86
C ALA A 45 8.02 3.27 -6.86
N LEU A 46 9.05 2.43 -6.74
CA LEU A 46 10.19 2.65 -5.85
C LEU A 46 11.09 3.80 -6.31
N GLY A 47 11.35 3.91 -7.62
CA GLY A 47 12.22 4.94 -8.18
C GLY A 47 11.57 6.33 -8.21
N THR A 48 10.25 6.40 -8.30
CA THR A 48 9.50 7.67 -8.42
C THR A 48 8.67 8.02 -7.18
N SER A 49 8.54 7.08 -6.23
CA SER A 49 7.65 7.19 -5.07
C SER A 49 6.19 7.52 -5.44
N SER A 50 5.71 7.04 -6.60
CA SER A 50 4.37 7.36 -7.12
C SER A 50 3.62 6.12 -7.63
N SER A 51 2.45 5.87 -7.05
CA SER A 51 1.52 4.83 -7.52
C SER A 51 0.96 5.15 -8.91
N GLY A 52 0.76 6.44 -9.22
CA GLY A 52 0.27 6.87 -10.54
C GLY A 52 1.28 6.61 -11.66
N ALA A 53 2.58 6.79 -11.38
CA ALA A 53 3.64 6.48 -12.34
C ALA A 53 3.80 4.97 -12.56
N ALA A 54 3.51 4.15 -11.55
CA ALA A 54 3.59 2.69 -11.61
C ALA A 54 2.37 2.00 -12.24
N LEU A 55 1.21 2.67 -12.21
CA LEU A 55 -0.07 2.15 -12.68
C LEU A 55 -0.04 1.67 -14.16
N PRO A 56 0.41 2.47 -15.15
CA PRO A 56 0.40 2.03 -16.55
C PRO A 56 1.31 0.82 -16.80
N LEU A 57 2.45 0.74 -16.10
CA LEU A 57 3.37 -0.40 -16.20
C LEU A 57 2.77 -1.66 -15.58
N SER A 58 2.06 -1.51 -14.46
CA SER A 58 1.37 -2.63 -13.79
C SER A 58 0.21 -3.18 -14.62
N ILE A 59 -0.56 -2.30 -15.27
CA ILE A 59 -1.65 -2.68 -16.19
C ILE A 59 -1.07 -3.51 -17.35
N ASN A 60 -0.06 -2.99 -18.03
CA ASN A 60 0.57 -3.69 -19.17
C ASN A 60 1.14 -5.06 -18.75
N GLY A 61 1.81 -5.13 -17.60
CA GLY A 61 2.35 -6.38 -17.08
C GLY A 61 1.28 -7.45 -16.82
N LEU A 62 0.15 -7.08 -16.22
CA LEU A 62 -0.93 -8.02 -15.93
C LEU A 62 -1.75 -8.42 -17.16
N GLU A 63 -1.97 -7.51 -18.11
CA GLU A 63 -2.65 -7.81 -19.38
C GLU A 63 -1.77 -8.70 -20.29
N GLN A 64 -0.53 -8.27 -20.56
CA GLN A 64 0.31 -8.91 -21.58
C GLN A 64 1.05 -10.14 -21.08
N LEU A 65 1.54 -10.13 -19.83
CA LEU A 65 2.33 -11.24 -19.27
C LEU A 65 1.49 -12.14 -18.35
N GLY A 66 0.54 -11.53 -17.62
CA GLY A 66 -0.30 -12.21 -16.64
C GLY A 66 -1.56 -12.88 -17.20
N GLY A 67 -2.00 -12.50 -18.40
CA GLY A 67 -3.22 -13.03 -19.03
C GLY A 67 -4.48 -12.77 -18.21
N VAL A 68 -4.49 -11.72 -17.38
CA VAL A 68 -5.68 -11.32 -16.60
C VAL A 68 -6.64 -10.58 -17.52
N ASP A 69 -7.96 -10.81 -17.37
CA ASP A 69 -8.98 -10.14 -18.18
C ASP A 69 -8.81 -8.61 -18.10
N GLU A 70 -8.63 -7.98 -19.26
CA GLU A 70 -8.37 -6.53 -19.38
C GLU A 70 -9.45 -5.70 -18.69
N ARG A 71 -10.72 -6.15 -18.71
CA ARG A 71 -11.82 -5.43 -18.05
C ARG A 71 -11.65 -5.42 -16.54
N VAL A 72 -11.16 -6.52 -15.97
CA VAL A 72 -10.86 -6.60 -14.53
C VAL A 72 -9.66 -5.73 -14.20
N VAL A 73 -8.57 -5.83 -14.97
CA VAL A 73 -7.34 -5.05 -14.76
C VAL A 73 -7.63 -3.55 -14.80
N ARG A 74 -8.27 -3.07 -15.87
CA ARG A 74 -8.54 -1.64 -16.10
C ARG A 74 -9.58 -1.04 -15.15
N PHE A 75 -10.35 -1.88 -14.47
CA PHE A 75 -11.26 -1.41 -13.43
C PHE A 75 -10.60 -1.44 -12.05
N VAL A 76 -10.01 -2.58 -11.67
CA VAL A 76 -9.54 -2.82 -10.30
C VAL A 76 -8.24 -2.09 -10.00
N LEU A 77 -7.26 -2.05 -10.92
CA LEU A 77 -5.97 -1.39 -10.65
C LEU A 77 -6.09 0.13 -10.48
N PRO A 78 -6.80 0.88 -11.36
CA PRO A 78 -6.96 2.32 -11.15
C PRO A 78 -7.74 2.65 -9.89
N LEU A 79 -8.79 1.88 -9.59
CA LEU A 79 -9.53 2.02 -8.33
C LEU A 79 -8.58 1.78 -7.14
N GLY A 80 -7.86 0.66 -7.16
CA GLY A 80 -6.89 0.28 -6.14
C GLY A 80 -5.79 1.33 -5.93
N ALA A 81 -5.24 1.93 -6.99
CA ALA A 81 -4.20 2.95 -6.86
C ALA A 81 -4.65 4.22 -6.10
N THR A 82 -5.96 4.44 -5.98
CA THR A 82 -6.54 5.59 -5.24
C THR A 82 -7.04 5.22 -3.85
N ILE A 83 -7.59 4.02 -3.67
CA ILE A 83 -8.21 3.61 -2.40
C ILE A 83 -7.34 2.69 -1.54
N ASN A 84 -6.39 1.97 -2.14
CA ASN A 84 -5.56 0.99 -1.45
C ASN A 84 -4.30 1.66 -0.90
N MET A 85 -4.35 2.01 0.38
CA MET A 85 -3.34 2.84 1.04
C MET A 85 -2.76 2.18 2.31
N ASP A 86 -2.60 0.86 2.27
CA ASP A 86 -2.05 0.08 3.38
C ASP A 86 -0.68 0.58 3.87
N GLY A 87 0.17 1.03 2.95
CA GLY A 87 1.49 1.56 3.31
C GLY A 87 1.42 2.86 4.10
N CYS A 88 0.46 3.74 3.76
CA CYS A 88 0.22 4.98 4.49
C CYS A 88 -0.36 4.68 5.88
N ALA A 89 -1.37 3.83 5.95
CA ALA A 89 -1.97 3.43 7.24
C ALA A 89 -0.94 2.81 8.19
N LEU A 90 -0.05 1.95 7.69
CA LEU A 90 1.04 1.38 8.49
C LEU A 90 2.00 2.46 8.99
N TYR A 91 2.39 3.39 8.11
CA TYR A 91 3.28 4.49 8.46
C TYR A 91 2.66 5.40 9.52
N GLU A 92 1.39 5.80 9.35
CA GLU A 92 0.65 6.68 10.26
C GLU A 92 0.47 6.05 11.64
N ALA A 93 0.01 4.79 11.70
CA ALA A 93 -0.15 4.07 12.95
C ALA A 93 1.17 3.96 13.75
N VAL A 94 2.28 3.65 13.06
CA VAL A 94 3.60 3.57 13.70
C VAL A 94 4.09 4.96 14.14
N ALA A 95 3.80 6.01 13.37
CA ALA A 95 4.16 7.40 13.70
C ALA A 95 3.46 7.86 14.98
N VAL A 96 2.15 7.62 15.12
CA VAL A 96 1.39 7.99 16.31
C VAL A 96 1.92 7.29 17.56
N ILE A 97 2.16 5.97 17.46
CA ILE A 97 2.72 5.18 18.58
C ILE A 97 4.12 5.69 18.95
N PHE A 98 4.96 5.98 17.95
CA PHE A 98 6.30 6.50 18.18
C PHE A 98 6.27 7.88 18.87
N ILE A 99 5.41 8.79 18.43
CA ILE A 99 5.23 10.11 19.06
C ILE A 99 4.77 9.96 20.52
N ALA A 100 3.85 9.05 20.80
CA ALA A 100 3.43 8.78 22.18
C ALA A 100 4.59 8.29 23.05
N GLN A 101 5.40 7.35 22.53
CA GLN A 101 6.56 6.80 23.23
C GLN A 101 7.62 7.85 23.57
N ILE A 102 7.97 8.76 22.64
CA ILE A 102 8.97 9.81 22.91
C ILE A 102 8.47 10.85 23.93
N ASN A 103 7.14 11.04 24.03
CA ASN A 103 6.51 11.91 25.01
C ASN A 103 6.20 11.20 26.34
N SER A 104 6.66 9.94 26.51
CA SER A 104 6.38 9.12 27.69
C SER A 104 4.88 8.93 27.97
N VAL A 105 4.06 9.00 26.92
CA VAL A 105 2.61 8.72 26.99
C VAL A 105 2.39 7.24 26.75
N HIS A 106 1.78 6.56 27.72
CA HIS A 106 1.40 5.16 27.57
C HIS A 106 0.05 5.06 26.86
N LEU A 107 0.04 4.50 25.65
CA LEU A 107 -1.21 4.19 24.94
C LEU A 107 -1.81 2.88 25.47
N GLY A 108 -3.01 2.96 26.05
CA GLY A 108 -3.80 1.79 26.40
C GLY A 108 -4.41 1.11 25.17
N PHE A 109 -4.92 -0.11 25.34
CA PHE A 109 -5.54 -0.88 24.24
C PHE A 109 -6.65 -0.11 23.52
N GLU A 110 -7.51 0.60 24.26
CA GLU A 110 -8.60 1.40 23.68
C GLU A 110 -8.08 2.55 22.81
N GLN A 111 -6.97 3.19 23.21
CA GLN A 111 -6.36 4.27 22.44
C GLN A 111 -5.72 3.73 21.16
N ILE A 112 -5.09 2.55 21.20
CA ILE A 112 -4.55 1.89 20.00
C ILE A 112 -5.68 1.54 19.01
N VAL A 113 -6.82 1.06 19.51
CA VAL A 113 -8.00 0.80 18.66
C VAL A 113 -8.57 2.10 18.08
N THR A 114 -8.53 3.20 18.84
CA THR A 114 -8.99 4.51 18.38
C THR A 114 -8.11 5.04 17.26
N VAL A 115 -6.78 5.01 17.41
CA VAL A 115 -5.83 5.41 16.35
C VAL A 115 -6.10 4.64 15.06
N ARG A 116 -6.29 3.32 15.15
CA ARG A 116 -6.65 2.47 14.00
C ARG A 116 -7.92 2.96 13.27
N ASN A 117 -8.91 3.48 14.00
CA ASN A 117 -10.17 3.94 13.41
C ASN A 117 -10.08 5.37 12.85
N GLU A 118 -9.11 6.18 13.29
CA GLU A 118 -8.90 7.53 12.76
C GLU A 118 -8.08 7.53 11.46
N ASP A 119 -7.22 6.52 11.25
CA ASP A 119 -6.40 6.30 10.04
C ASP A 119 -7.24 5.90 8.79
N HIS A 120 -8.45 6.43 8.66
CA HIS A 120 -9.26 6.20 7.47
C HIS A 120 -8.63 6.89 6.24
N PRO A 121 -8.66 6.26 5.06
CA PRO A 121 -8.11 6.79 3.79
C PRO A 121 -8.65 8.16 3.34
N TRP A 122 -9.67 8.71 4.02
CA TRP A 122 -10.38 9.92 3.58
C TRP A 122 -9.53 11.19 3.69
N GLU A 123 -8.57 11.29 4.61
CA GLU A 123 -7.71 12.47 4.73
C GLU A 123 -6.76 12.61 3.53
N MET A 124 -6.13 11.51 3.11
CA MET A 124 -5.25 11.52 1.94
C MET A 124 -6.01 11.44 0.59
N PHE A 125 -7.22 10.86 0.55
CA PHE A 125 -8.14 11.10 -0.59
C PHE A 125 -8.51 12.59 -0.70
N SER A 126 -8.78 13.26 0.43
CA SER A 126 -9.10 14.69 0.45
C SER A 126 -7.90 15.56 0.06
N SER A 127 -6.67 15.11 0.35
CA SER A 127 -5.44 15.83 -0.05
C SER A 127 -5.17 15.71 -1.55
N GLN A 128 -5.48 14.58 -2.19
CA GLN A 128 -5.42 14.42 -3.65
C GLN A 128 -6.52 15.21 -4.38
N ILE A 129 -7.71 15.37 -3.79
CA ILE A 129 -8.76 16.24 -4.35
C ILE A 129 -8.43 17.72 -4.17
N LYS A 130 -7.71 18.09 -3.10
CA LYS A 130 -7.30 19.47 -2.81
C LYS A 130 -6.11 19.98 -3.62
N SER A 131 -5.48 19.15 -4.46
CA SER A 131 -4.45 19.58 -5.41
C SER A 131 -4.91 19.56 -6.89
N PRO A 132 -5.90 20.39 -7.29
CA PRO A 132 -6.06 20.77 -8.69
C PRO A 132 -5.08 21.94 -8.97
N LYS A 133 -3.86 21.62 -9.45
CA LYS A 133 -2.84 22.48 -10.12
C LYS A 133 -1.53 21.66 -10.12
N LEU A 134 -0.99 21.15 -11.22
CA LEU A 134 -0.50 21.80 -12.44
C LEU A 134 -0.41 20.73 -13.55
N PHE A 135 -1.12 20.87 -14.67
CA PHE A 135 -0.50 21.36 -15.92
C PHE A 135 0.18 22.73 -15.80
#